data_AF-A0A5C3NTD8-F1
#
_entry.id   AF-A0A5C3NTD8-F1
#
_cell.length_a   1.000
_cell.length_b   1.000
_cell.length_c   1.000
_cell.angle_alpha   90.00
_cell.angle_beta   90.00
_cell.angle_gamma   90.00
#
_symmetry.space_group_name_H-M   'P 1'
#
loop_
_entity.id
_entity.type
_entity.pdbx_description
1 polymer ?
#
loop_
_entity_poly.entity_id
_entity_poly.type
_entity_poly.pdbx_seq_one_letter_code
_entity_poly.pdbx_strand_id
1 'polypeptide(L)'
;MSSLSAVLRAPFRILSSPTFNASLYPGSGVALGRHHASWFLVYATRPIMQHKRAALCLNFVVPGDPSFVGALSSAGKPVFTIGGHADASRPVMDALLGLRDEDGCAPVALTERDQVENPYRLLADVEVLLPENELIHACAHCGKWETLHGPRFLRCSGCKSRHYCSDECQTDDWKAQYHQGECELLRDGKPYEVESRRNLHNNGWYFDYGPHGDQTLLTDSGAHAYDHALRESDVDYLAYGRRYPPHDVVPPTTPRPPRVPRNDGYPPGFVPTGDAAADKTIRGIAFLKAHGMSAALAAIPPKYPGSNAVPAHAIPAFPSLPETPGFMPTGDPYLDQELLCAYLRARGMDAEHDEVVKVVRARRESIGERERLAAAQQERTRLAVAAERRYLEKYFGVSSDQ
;
A
#
# COMPACT_ATOMS: atom_id res chain seq x y z
N MET A 1 33.44 -22.37 18.31
CA MET A 1 33.21 -21.14 17.52
C MET A 1 32.23 -21.51 16.42
N SER A 2 30.94 -21.35 16.68
CA SER A 2 29.89 -21.66 15.70
C SER A 2 29.87 -20.58 14.62
N SER A 3 29.90 -21.01 13.36
CA SER A 3 29.92 -20.20 12.15
C SER A 3 28.83 -19.11 12.16
N LEU A 4 29.24 -17.85 12.36
CA LEU A 4 28.40 -16.65 12.25
C LEU A 4 28.34 -16.17 10.79
N SER A 5 27.79 -17.02 9.91
CA SER A 5 27.30 -16.57 8.61
C SER A 5 26.07 -17.39 8.23
N ALA A 6 25.09 -17.43 9.13
CA ALA A 6 23.72 -17.52 8.65
C ALA A 6 23.44 -16.17 8.00
N VAL A 7 23.69 -16.08 6.69
CA VAL A 7 23.12 -15.01 5.87
C VAL A 7 21.63 -15.02 6.19
N LEU A 8 21.18 -14.03 6.97
CA LEU A 8 19.77 -13.88 7.31
C LEU A 8 19.05 -13.68 5.99
N ARG A 9 18.54 -14.76 5.41
CA ARG A 9 17.77 -14.72 4.18
C ARG A 9 16.62 -13.75 4.43
N ALA A 10 16.41 -12.84 3.47
CA ALA A 10 15.33 -11.88 3.55
C ALA A 10 14.00 -12.59 3.88
N PRO A 11 13.13 -11.98 4.71
CA PRO A 11 11.88 -12.59 5.14
C PRO A 11 10.96 -12.91 3.95
N PHE A 12 11.10 -12.20 2.83
CA PHE A 12 10.38 -12.39 1.57
C PHE A 12 11.32 -12.10 0.40
N ARG A 13 10.93 -12.49 -0.82
CA ARG A 13 11.74 -12.27 -2.03
C ARG A 13 11.79 -10.78 -2.35
N ILE A 14 13.01 -10.25 -2.48
CA ILE A 14 13.25 -8.90 -2.99
C ILE A 14 13.36 -8.98 -4.51
N LEU A 15 12.65 -8.08 -5.17
CA LEU A 15 12.56 -7.94 -6.61
C LEU A 15 13.06 -6.54 -7.00
N SER A 16 13.57 -6.45 -8.22
CA SER A 16 13.93 -5.22 -8.91
C SER A 16 12.99 -5.02 -10.10
N SER A 17 12.82 -3.77 -10.53
CA SER A 17 12.16 -3.48 -11.81
C SER A 17 12.76 -2.22 -12.43
N PRO A 18 13.14 -2.25 -13.71
CA PRO A 18 13.66 -1.07 -14.41
C PRO A 18 12.55 -0.07 -14.76
N THR A 19 11.32 -0.56 -14.94
CA THR A 19 10.14 0.25 -15.30
C THR A 19 9.46 0.84 -14.07
N PHE A 20 9.47 0.12 -12.96
CA PHE A 20 8.93 0.61 -11.70
C PHE A 20 9.96 1.51 -11.02
N ASN A 21 9.77 2.81 -11.26
CA ASN A 21 10.65 3.94 -10.96
C ASN A 21 11.55 3.80 -9.72
N ALA A 22 12.65 3.07 -9.86
CA ALA A 22 13.76 3.02 -8.92
C ALA A 22 14.49 4.38 -8.80
N SER A 23 14.18 5.37 -9.65
CA SER A 23 14.85 6.68 -9.64
C SER A 23 14.54 7.52 -8.40
N LEU A 24 13.37 7.35 -7.78
CA LEU A 24 13.06 8.07 -6.53
C LEU A 24 13.74 7.43 -5.31
N TYR A 25 13.96 6.11 -5.34
CA TYR A 25 14.49 5.34 -4.21
C TYR A 25 15.42 4.21 -4.68
N PRO A 26 16.65 4.55 -5.12
CA PRO A 26 17.65 3.55 -5.46
C PRO A 26 17.84 2.57 -4.29
N GLY A 27 17.87 1.27 -4.60
CA GLY A 27 18.17 0.22 -3.61
C GLY A 27 17.02 -0.24 -2.69
N SER A 28 15.83 0.36 -2.74
CA SER A 28 14.74 0.00 -1.79
C SER A 28 14.03 -1.33 -2.08
N GLY A 29 14.28 -1.95 -3.24
CA GLY A 29 13.63 -3.18 -3.67
C GLY A 29 12.09 -3.13 -3.65
N VAL A 30 11.46 -4.10 -4.30
CA VAL A 30 10.02 -4.31 -4.15
C VAL A 30 9.76 -5.79 -3.88
N ALA A 31 8.57 -6.10 -3.38
CA ALA A 31 8.13 -7.45 -3.12
C ALA A 31 6.69 -7.59 -3.59
N LEU A 32 6.35 -8.77 -4.09
CA LEU A 32 4.97 -9.13 -4.40
C LEU A 32 4.26 -9.46 -3.08
N GLY A 33 3.18 -8.75 -2.81
CA GLY A 33 2.50 -8.78 -1.53
C GLY A 33 1.03 -9.10 -1.61
N ARG A 34 0.50 -9.56 -0.49
CA ARG A 34 -0.92 -9.93 -0.36
C ARG A 34 -1.56 -9.30 0.89
N HIS A 35 -2.73 -8.71 0.69
CA HIS A 35 -3.61 -8.24 1.75
C HIS A 35 -5.04 -8.66 1.42
N HIS A 36 -5.56 -9.64 2.15
CA HIS A 36 -6.85 -10.28 1.85
C HIS A 36 -6.92 -10.84 0.40
N ALA A 37 -7.93 -10.43 -0.38
CA ALA A 37 -8.09 -10.80 -1.79
C ALA A 37 -7.25 -9.95 -2.75
N SER A 38 -6.54 -8.95 -2.22
CA SER A 38 -5.79 -7.98 -3.03
C SER A 38 -4.31 -8.33 -3.12
N TRP A 39 -3.77 -8.14 -4.32
CA TRP A 39 -2.35 -8.28 -4.65
C TRP A 39 -1.73 -6.90 -4.77
N PHE A 40 -0.51 -6.76 -4.26
CA PHE A 40 0.20 -5.49 -4.24
C PHE A 40 1.64 -5.64 -4.69
N LEU A 41 2.17 -4.60 -5.32
CA LEU A 41 3.59 -4.34 -5.30
C LEU A 41 3.91 -3.49 -4.08
N VAL A 42 4.88 -3.90 -3.27
CA VAL A 42 5.18 -3.27 -1.98
C VAL A 42 6.67 -3.00 -1.88
N TYR A 43 7.08 -1.81 -1.42
CA TYR A 43 8.50 -1.55 -1.14
C TYR A 43 9.02 -2.46 -0.03
N ALA A 44 10.17 -3.10 -0.24
CA ALA A 44 10.73 -4.07 0.71
C ALA A 44 11.11 -3.42 2.05
N THR A 45 11.61 -2.20 1.99
CA THR A 45 11.80 -1.30 3.14
C THR A 45 10.90 -0.06 3.00
N ARG A 46 10.82 0.75 4.04
CA ARG A 46 10.11 2.03 3.99
C ARG A 46 10.95 3.05 3.22
N PRO A 47 10.43 3.66 2.13
CA PRO A 47 11.08 4.82 1.54
C PRO A 47 11.17 5.94 2.58
N ILE A 48 12.38 6.44 2.85
CA ILE A 48 12.69 7.28 4.02
C ILE A 48 11.81 8.53 4.13
N MET A 49 11.26 9.02 3.01
CA MET A 49 10.56 10.31 2.94
C MET A 49 9.13 10.27 2.38
N GLN A 50 8.69 9.17 1.76
CA GLN A 50 7.31 9.02 1.27
C GLN A 50 6.46 8.14 2.18
N HIS A 51 7.10 7.27 2.97
CA HIS A 51 6.48 6.37 3.94
C HIS A 51 5.40 5.41 3.40
N LYS A 52 5.06 5.50 2.11
CA LYS A 52 4.20 4.58 1.38
C LYS A 52 4.92 3.25 1.24
N ARG A 53 4.27 2.16 1.64
CA ARG A 53 4.76 0.79 1.45
C ARG A 53 4.08 0.13 0.26
N ALA A 54 2.75 0.12 0.24
CA ALA A 54 1.98 -0.38 -0.89
C ALA A 54 2.13 0.59 -2.06
N ALA A 55 2.79 0.15 -3.12
CA ALA A 55 3.15 0.95 -4.28
C ALA A 55 2.01 0.93 -5.31
N LEU A 56 1.53 -0.26 -5.65
CA LEU A 56 0.44 -0.50 -6.61
C LEU A 56 -0.46 -1.63 -6.11
N CYS A 57 -1.78 -1.49 -6.23
CA CYS A 57 -2.71 -2.62 -6.24
C CYS A 57 -2.68 -3.25 -7.64
N LEU A 58 -2.60 -4.57 -7.73
CA LEU A 58 -2.26 -5.28 -8.96
C LEU A 58 -3.44 -6.01 -9.61
N ASN A 59 -4.46 -6.38 -8.83
CA ASN A 59 -5.58 -7.15 -9.33
C ASN A 59 -6.85 -6.33 -9.43
N PHE A 60 -7.71 -6.77 -10.34
CA PHE A 60 -9.09 -6.34 -10.49
C PHE A 60 -10.00 -7.51 -10.15
N VAL A 61 -11.05 -7.28 -9.36
CA VAL A 61 -12.06 -8.28 -9.02
C VAL A 61 -13.37 -7.90 -9.69
N VAL A 62 -13.85 -8.75 -10.60
CA VAL A 62 -15.18 -8.56 -11.22
C VAL A 62 -16.26 -8.80 -10.16
N PRO A 63 -17.16 -7.83 -9.90
CA PRO A 63 -18.25 -8.03 -8.94
C PRO A 63 -19.10 -9.24 -9.31
N GLY A 64 -19.38 -10.09 -8.33
CA GLY A 64 -20.23 -11.26 -8.52
C GLY A 64 -19.52 -12.50 -9.08
N ASP A 65 -18.24 -12.42 -9.46
CA ASP A 65 -17.51 -13.53 -10.07
C ASP A 65 -16.49 -14.17 -9.10
N PRO A 66 -16.76 -15.40 -8.61
CA PRO A 66 -15.86 -16.09 -7.68
C PRO A 66 -14.51 -16.48 -8.29
N SER A 67 -14.39 -16.54 -9.62
CA SER A 67 -13.14 -16.93 -10.29
C SER A 67 -12.03 -15.88 -10.15
N PHE A 68 -12.31 -14.69 -9.61
CA PHE A 68 -11.33 -13.62 -9.42
C PHE A 68 -10.73 -13.58 -8.01
N VAL A 69 -11.22 -14.40 -7.08
CA VAL A 69 -10.78 -14.40 -5.69
C VAL A 69 -10.29 -15.79 -5.30
N GLY A 70 -8.97 -15.90 -5.03
CA GLY A 70 -8.36 -17.16 -4.63
C GLY A 70 -8.22 -18.18 -5.76
N ALA A 71 -8.21 -17.72 -7.01
CA ALA A 71 -8.00 -18.57 -8.18
C ALA A 71 -6.64 -19.26 -8.14
N LEU A 72 -6.59 -20.47 -8.71
CA LEU A 72 -5.39 -21.27 -8.85
C LEU A 72 -5.21 -21.68 -10.31
N SER A 73 -3.98 -21.71 -10.79
CA SER A 73 -3.62 -22.28 -12.08
C SER A 73 -3.76 -23.81 -12.07
N SER A 74 -3.60 -24.44 -13.23
CA SER A 74 -3.52 -25.91 -13.34
C SER A 74 -2.33 -26.49 -12.57
N ALA A 75 -1.28 -25.71 -12.31
CA ALA A 75 -0.14 -26.07 -11.47
C ALA A 75 -0.39 -25.82 -9.96
N GLY A 76 -1.60 -25.39 -9.58
CA GLY A 76 -1.95 -25.08 -8.20
C GLY A 76 -1.33 -23.78 -7.67
N LYS A 77 -0.85 -22.90 -8.56
CA LYS A 77 -0.25 -21.61 -8.18
C LYS A 77 -1.32 -20.51 -8.12
N PRO A 78 -1.20 -19.52 -7.23
CA PRO A 78 -2.14 -18.41 -7.19
C PRO A 78 -2.22 -17.66 -8.52
N VAL A 79 -3.44 -17.30 -8.92
CA VAL A 79 -3.72 -16.49 -10.10
C VAL A 79 -4.54 -15.26 -9.70
N PHE A 80 -4.24 -14.13 -10.31
CA PHE A 80 -5.09 -12.93 -10.26
C PHE A 80 -5.19 -12.28 -11.63
N THR A 81 -6.21 -11.47 -11.85
CA THR A 81 -6.45 -10.82 -13.14
C THR A 81 -6.18 -9.32 -13.05
N ILE A 82 -5.53 -8.78 -14.09
CA ILE A 82 -5.38 -7.33 -14.30
C ILE A 82 -6.56 -6.85 -15.13
N GLY A 83 -7.19 -5.74 -14.73
CA GLY A 83 -8.32 -5.14 -15.44
C GLY A 83 -8.61 -3.73 -14.94
N GLY A 84 -9.78 -3.20 -15.28
CA GLY A 84 -10.17 -1.85 -14.89
C GLY A 84 -9.80 -0.78 -15.92
N HIS A 85 -9.86 0.49 -15.50
CA HIS A 85 -9.52 1.63 -16.35
C HIS A 85 -8.07 1.56 -16.86
N ALA A 86 -7.82 2.08 -18.07
CA ALA A 86 -6.51 1.95 -18.74
C ALA A 86 -5.37 2.61 -17.95
N ASP A 87 -5.65 3.72 -17.27
CA ASP A 87 -4.67 4.44 -16.46
C ASP A 87 -4.27 3.66 -15.19
N ALA A 88 -5.11 2.72 -14.73
CA ALA A 88 -4.79 1.85 -13.61
C ALA A 88 -4.09 0.56 -14.08
N SER A 89 -4.60 -0.07 -15.14
CA SER A 89 -4.17 -1.40 -15.57
C SER A 89 -2.85 -1.44 -16.35
N ARG A 90 -2.54 -0.42 -17.16
CA ARG A 90 -1.29 -0.37 -17.93
C ARG A 90 -0.04 -0.24 -17.05
N PRO A 91 0.03 0.67 -16.05
CA PRO A 91 1.19 0.73 -15.16
C PRO A 91 1.43 -0.57 -14.39
N VAL A 92 0.36 -1.30 -14.05
CA VAL A 92 0.45 -2.62 -13.41
C VAL A 92 1.10 -3.63 -14.34
N MET A 93 0.65 -3.70 -15.60
CA MET A 93 1.24 -4.57 -16.62
C MET A 93 2.73 -4.27 -16.82
N ASP A 94 3.09 -3.00 -17.03
CA ASP A 94 4.47 -2.55 -17.23
C ASP A 94 5.37 -2.85 -16.03
N ALA A 95 4.84 -2.69 -14.81
CA ALA A 95 5.57 -3.01 -13.59
C ALA A 95 5.85 -4.52 -13.52
N LEU A 96 4.83 -5.36 -13.72
CA LEU A 96 4.94 -6.82 -13.61
C LEU A 96 5.87 -7.42 -14.67
N LEU A 97 5.78 -6.96 -15.92
CA LEU A 97 6.67 -7.39 -17.01
C LEU A 97 8.15 -7.04 -16.73
N GLY A 98 8.39 -5.97 -15.98
CA GLY A 98 9.72 -5.51 -15.57
C GLY A 98 10.30 -6.21 -14.35
N LEU A 99 9.51 -6.93 -13.54
CA LEU A 99 9.98 -7.49 -12.28
C LEU A 99 11.00 -8.62 -12.48
N ARG A 100 12.13 -8.54 -11.77
CA ARG A 100 13.18 -9.56 -11.75
C ARG A 100 13.66 -9.82 -10.33
N ASP A 101 13.89 -11.06 -9.97
CA ASP A 101 14.62 -11.41 -8.74
C ASP A 101 16.14 -11.24 -8.91
N GLU A 102 16.89 -11.66 -7.89
CA GLU A 102 18.37 -11.59 -7.87
C GLU A 102 19.04 -12.45 -8.95
N ASP A 103 18.36 -13.50 -9.41
CA ASP A 103 18.83 -14.42 -10.45
C ASP A 103 18.35 -13.98 -11.85
N GLY A 104 17.66 -12.84 -11.97
CA GLY A 104 17.11 -12.33 -13.21
C GLY A 104 15.86 -13.08 -13.68
N CYS A 105 15.24 -13.88 -12.82
CA CYS A 105 14.01 -14.61 -13.11
C CYS A 105 12.77 -13.74 -12.86
N ALA A 106 11.73 -13.95 -13.67
CA ALA A 106 10.44 -13.28 -13.47
C ALA A 106 9.67 -13.94 -12.31
N PRO A 107 9.10 -13.16 -11.37
CA PRO A 107 8.34 -13.70 -10.23
C PRO A 107 6.91 -14.12 -10.60
N VAL A 108 6.48 -13.81 -11.82
CA VAL A 108 5.12 -14.04 -12.34
C VAL A 108 5.18 -14.49 -13.80
N ALA A 109 4.18 -15.25 -14.23
CA ALA A 109 3.91 -15.53 -15.63
C ALA A 109 2.59 -14.86 -16.04
N LEU A 110 2.57 -14.19 -17.20
CA LEU A 110 1.40 -13.47 -17.69
C LEU A 110 0.80 -14.20 -18.88
N THR A 111 -0.52 -14.34 -18.87
CA THR A 111 -1.32 -14.82 -20.01
C THR A 111 -2.26 -13.69 -20.43
N GLU A 112 -1.98 -13.07 -21.58
CA GLU A 112 -2.84 -12.03 -22.13
C GLU A 112 -4.24 -12.60 -22.43
N ARG A 113 -5.26 -11.80 -22.12
CA ARG A 113 -6.64 -12.11 -22.46
C ARG A 113 -6.99 -11.43 -23.78
N ASP A 114 -7.74 -12.15 -24.61
CA ASP A 114 -8.32 -11.55 -25.81
C ASP A 114 -9.22 -10.38 -25.39
N GLN A 115 -8.91 -9.19 -25.90
CA GLN A 115 -9.63 -7.95 -25.57
C GLN A 115 -11.00 -7.85 -26.25
N VAL A 116 -11.49 -8.94 -26.86
CA VAL A 116 -12.75 -8.93 -27.59
C VAL A 116 -13.90 -8.75 -26.60
N GLU A 117 -14.47 -7.54 -26.60
CA GLU A 117 -15.71 -7.12 -25.95
C GLU A 117 -15.87 -7.47 -24.46
N ASN A 118 -14.80 -7.38 -23.66
CA ASN A 118 -14.96 -7.46 -22.20
C ASN A 118 -15.29 -6.06 -21.60
N PRO A 119 -16.47 -5.85 -20.99
CA PRO A 119 -16.84 -4.57 -20.40
C PRO A 119 -15.90 -4.12 -19.27
N TYR A 120 -15.22 -5.06 -18.60
CA TYR A 120 -14.31 -4.78 -17.48
C TYR A 120 -12.85 -4.53 -17.91
N ARG A 121 -12.57 -4.51 -19.23
CA ARG A 121 -11.24 -4.26 -19.81
C ARG A 121 -10.15 -5.16 -19.20
N LEU A 122 -10.46 -6.44 -18.99
CA LEU A 122 -9.50 -7.41 -18.47
C LEU A 122 -8.34 -7.56 -19.46
N LEU A 123 -7.10 -7.44 -18.97
CA LEU A 123 -5.89 -7.45 -19.79
C LEU A 123 -5.15 -8.78 -19.77
N ALA A 124 -4.96 -9.36 -18.59
CA ALA A 124 -4.20 -10.58 -18.44
C ALA A 124 -4.50 -11.30 -17.12
N ASP A 125 -4.32 -12.61 -17.14
CA ASP A 125 -4.15 -13.42 -15.93
C ASP A 125 -2.68 -13.51 -15.57
N VAL A 126 -2.40 -13.40 -14.26
CA VAL A 126 -1.06 -13.39 -13.69
C VAL A 126 -0.94 -14.59 -12.77
N GLU A 127 -0.15 -15.57 -13.18
CA GLU A 127 0.25 -16.69 -12.33
C GLU A 127 1.45 -16.29 -11.47
N VAL A 128 1.33 -16.44 -10.16
CA VAL A 128 2.39 -16.12 -9.21
C VAL A 128 3.36 -17.30 -9.08
N LEU A 129 4.61 -17.08 -9.48
CA LEU A 129 5.64 -18.13 -9.47
C LEU A 129 6.40 -18.21 -8.15
N LEU A 130 6.30 -17.17 -7.31
CA LEU A 130 6.87 -17.15 -5.97
C LEU A 130 6.10 -18.07 -5.02
N PRO A 131 6.79 -18.84 -4.16
CA PRO A 131 6.10 -19.59 -3.11
C PRO A 131 5.51 -18.65 -2.06
N GLU A 132 4.42 -19.05 -1.40
CA GLU A 132 3.68 -18.21 -0.44
C GLU A 132 4.58 -17.67 0.69
N ASN A 133 5.54 -18.47 1.18
CA ASN A 133 6.47 -18.05 2.21
C ASN A 133 7.52 -17.04 1.73
N GLU A 134 7.57 -16.72 0.44
CA GLU A 134 8.42 -15.66 -0.12
C GLU A 134 7.63 -14.39 -0.48
N LEU A 135 6.31 -14.37 -0.27
CA LEU A 135 5.48 -13.17 -0.39
C LEU A 135 5.58 -12.30 0.86
N ILE A 136 5.39 -10.99 0.67
CA ILE A 136 5.24 -10.02 1.77
C ILE A 136 3.76 -9.91 2.16
N HIS A 137 3.46 -9.90 3.47
CA HIS A 137 2.07 -9.83 3.94
C HIS A 137 1.76 -8.53 4.70
N ALA A 138 0.51 -8.10 4.61
CA ALA A 138 -0.04 -7.08 5.49
C ALA A 138 -0.79 -7.72 6.67
N CYS A 139 -0.75 -7.01 7.79
CA CYS A 139 -1.54 -7.33 8.98
C CYS A 139 -3.03 -7.13 8.67
N ALA A 140 -3.82 -8.19 8.82
CA ALA A 140 -5.26 -8.19 8.53
C ALA A 140 -6.07 -7.25 9.41
N HIS A 141 -5.50 -6.81 10.55
CA HIS A 141 -6.13 -5.83 11.42
C HIS A 141 -5.68 -4.40 11.09
N CYS A 142 -4.39 -4.12 11.29
CA CYS A 142 -3.90 -2.74 11.25
C CYS A 142 -3.35 -2.30 9.89
N GLY A 143 -3.29 -3.19 8.89
CA GLY A 143 -2.79 -2.88 7.54
C GLY A 143 -1.31 -2.50 7.46
N LYS A 144 -0.54 -2.78 8.52
CA LYS A 144 0.94 -2.69 8.52
C LYS A 144 1.49 -3.76 7.58
N TRP A 145 2.48 -3.45 6.75
CA TRP A 145 3.19 -4.44 5.92
C TRP A 145 4.41 -4.99 6.66
N GLU A 146 4.76 -6.27 6.44
CA GLU A 146 6.07 -6.82 6.84
C GLU A 146 7.22 -5.93 6.33
N THR A 147 8.42 -6.05 6.86
CA THR A 147 9.58 -5.23 6.42
C THR A 147 10.83 -6.10 6.41
N LEU A 148 11.79 -5.78 5.53
CA LEU A 148 12.99 -6.59 5.28
C LEU A 148 13.78 -6.96 6.54
N HIS A 149 13.90 -6.04 7.50
CA HIS A 149 14.65 -6.28 8.75
C HIS A 149 13.76 -6.73 9.92
N GLY A 150 12.46 -6.92 9.66
CA GLY A 150 11.47 -7.28 10.66
C GLY A 150 11.20 -8.78 10.71
N PRO A 151 10.58 -9.25 11.80
CA PRO A 151 10.09 -10.63 11.86
C PRO A 151 8.96 -10.85 10.85
N ARG A 152 8.78 -12.11 10.43
CA ARG A 152 7.54 -12.53 9.76
C ARG A 152 6.35 -12.30 10.67
N PHE A 153 5.22 -11.96 10.08
CA PHE A 153 3.96 -11.84 10.79
C PHE A 153 3.43 -13.20 11.23
N LEU A 154 2.71 -13.19 12.34
CA LEU A 154 2.00 -14.34 12.85
C LEU A 154 0.94 -14.75 11.85
N ARG A 155 0.80 -16.06 11.65
CA ARG A 155 -0.21 -16.63 10.77
C ARG A 155 -1.30 -17.26 11.62
N CYS A 156 -2.57 -17.00 11.30
CA CYS A 156 -3.68 -17.65 12.01
C CYS A 156 -3.49 -19.17 11.98
N SER A 157 -3.50 -19.80 13.15
CA SER A 157 -3.28 -21.25 13.27
C SER A 157 -4.41 -22.09 12.67
N GLY A 158 -5.62 -21.54 12.59
CA GLY A 158 -6.80 -22.18 11.99
C GLY A 158 -6.79 -22.14 10.46
N CYS A 159 -7.16 -20.99 9.88
CA CYS A 159 -7.28 -20.86 8.43
C CYS A 159 -5.95 -20.75 7.69
N LYS A 160 -4.90 -20.30 8.38
CA LYS A 160 -3.60 -20.03 7.79
C LYS A 160 -3.61 -19.01 6.63
N SER A 161 -4.65 -18.19 6.49
CA SER A 161 -4.76 -17.17 5.43
C SER A 161 -4.59 -15.74 5.94
N ARG A 162 -4.87 -15.47 7.23
CA ARG A 162 -4.68 -14.15 7.85
C ARG A 162 -3.31 -14.04 8.52
N HIS A 163 -2.71 -12.87 8.37
CA HIS A 163 -1.41 -12.51 8.93
C HIS A 163 -1.56 -11.35 9.92
N TYR A 164 -0.77 -11.35 11.00
CA TYR A 164 -0.85 -10.38 12.07
C TYR A 164 0.53 -9.94 12.52
N CYS A 165 0.74 -8.64 12.68
CA CYS A 165 2.02 -8.15 13.19
C CYS A 165 2.24 -8.44 14.68
N SER A 166 1.20 -8.85 15.42
CA SER A 166 1.27 -9.20 16.84
C SER A 166 0.05 -9.99 17.32
N ASP A 167 0.15 -10.65 18.47
CA ASP A 167 -0.96 -11.39 19.10
C ASP A 167 -2.15 -10.49 19.43
N GLU A 168 -1.89 -9.22 19.75
CA GLU A 168 -2.95 -8.26 20.06
C GLU A 168 -3.73 -7.89 18.81
N CYS A 169 -3.06 -7.69 17.66
CA CYS A 169 -3.76 -7.47 16.39
C CYS A 169 -4.60 -8.70 16.01
N GLN A 170 -4.10 -9.91 16.26
CA GLN A 170 -4.88 -11.12 16.05
C GLN A 170 -6.11 -11.17 16.98
N THR A 171 -5.93 -10.82 18.25
CA THR A 171 -7.02 -10.81 19.25
C THR A 171 -8.09 -9.77 18.89
N ASP A 172 -7.70 -8.57 18.46
CA ASP A 172 -8.64 -7.50 18.12
C ASP A 172 -9.45 -7.79 16.86
N ASP A 173 -8.83 -8.52 15.92
CA ASP A 173 -9.45 -8.99 14.68
C ASP A 173 -10.31 -10.25 14.90
N TRP A 174 -10.15 -10.94 16.03
CA TRP A 174 -10.90 -12.14 16.38
C TRP A 174 -12.30 -11.81 16.91
N LYS A 175 -13.13 -11.23 16.04
CA LYS A 175 -14.53 -10.90 16.31
C LYS A 175 -15.43 -11.50 15.23
N ALA A 176 -16.69 -11.78 15.56
CA ALA A 176 -17.65 -12.42 14.66
C ALA A 176 -17.85 -11.66 13.34
N GLN A 177 -17.83 -10.32 13.39
CA GLN A 177 -17.92 -9.45 12.21
C GLN A 177 -16.62 -9.35 11.40
N TYR A 178 -15.51 -9.87 11.92
CA TYR A 178 -14.19 -9.88 11.30
C TYR A 178 -13.70 -11.33 11.17
N HIS A 179 -12.45 -11.61 11.53
CA HIS A 179 -11.82 -12.87 11.21
C HIS A 179 -12.51 -14.10 11.82
N GLN A 180 -13.12 -14.00 13.01
CA GLN A 180 -13.79 -15.16 13.62
C GLN A 180 -14.90 -15.71 12.71
N GLY A 181 -15.70 -14.84 12.07
CA GLY A 181 -16.77 -15.24 11.16
C GLY A 181 -16.30 -15.70 9.78
N GLU A 182 -15.01 -15.53 9.47
CA GLU A 182 -14.39 -15.88 8.19
C GLU A 182 -13.47 -17.09 8.27
N CYS A 183 -12.93 -17.39 9.46
CA CYS A 183 -11.84 -18.35 9.62
C CYS A 183 -12.20 -19.74 9.09
N GLU A 184 -13.43 -20.18 9.32
CA GLU A 184 -13.95 -21.44 8.76
C GLU A 184 -14.04 -21.40 7.24
N LEU A 185 -14.59 -20.34 6.65
CA LEU A 185 -14.66 -20.20 5.19
C LEU A 185 -13.26 -20.22 4.55
N LEU A 186 -12.31 -19.48 5.13
CA LEU A 186 -10.94 -19.45 4.62
C LEU A 186 -10.27 -20.82 4.71
N ARG A 187 -10.50 -21.56 5.81
CA ARG A 187 -10.01 -22.92 5.99
C ARG A 187 -10.61 -23.88 4.95
N ASP A 188 -11.86 -23.67 4.57
CA ASP A 188 -12.59 -24.47 3.58
C ASP A 188 -12.30 -24.04 2.13
N GLY A 189 -11.37 -23.10 1.90
CA GLY A 189 -11.03 -22.64 0.56
C GLY A 189 -12.11 -21.76 -0.08
N LYS A 190 -12.87 -21.01 0.72
CA LYS A 190 -13.95 -20.11 0.32
C LYS A 190 -13.59 -18.62 0.49
N PRO A 191 -12.51 -18.13 -0.15
CA PRO A 191 -12.08 -16.75 0.02
C PRO A 191 -13.03 -15.74 -0.66
N TYR A 192 -13.76 -16.15 -1.70
CA TYR A 192 -14.74 -15.29 -2.36
C TYR A 192 -15.90 -14.93 -1.44
N GLU A 193 -16.42 -15.88 -0.66
CA GLU A 193 -17.53 -15.63 0.28
C GLU A 193 -17.11 -14.67 1.39
N VAL A 194 -15.84 -14.72 1.80
CA VAL A 194 -15.26 -13.76 2.73
C VAL A 194 -15.14 -12.38 2.09
N GLU A 195 -14.65 -12.33 0.87
CA GLU A 195 -14.52 -11.08 0.10
C GLU A 195 -15.89 -10.44 -0.16
N SER A 196 -16.87 -11.21 -0.62
CA SER A 196 -18.24 -10.74 -0.86
C SER A 196 -18.94 -10.20 0.39
N ARG A 197 -18.58 -10.68 1.60
CA ARG A 197 -19.15 -10.20 2.86
C ARG A 197 -18.56 -8.87 3.33
N ARG A 198 -17.26 -8.67 3.13
CA ARG A 198 -16.51 -7.53 3.69
C ARG A 198 -16.02 -6.53 2.67
N ASN A 199 -16.04 -6.87 1.38
CA ASN A 199 -15.61 -6.04 0.26
C ASN A 199 -14.21 -5.43 0.48
N LEU A 200 -13.26 -6.25 0.94
CA LEU A 200 -11.92 -5.81 1.37
C LEU A 200 -11.01 -5.47 0.18
N HIS A 201 -11.33 -5.99 -1.00
CA HIS A 201 -10.73 -5.56 -2.25
C HIS A 201 -11.28 -4.20 -2.67
N ASN A 202 -10.41 -3.36 -3.23
CA ASN A 202 -10.77 -2.04 -3.71
C ASN A 202 -10.25 -1.87 -5.15
N ASN A 203 -11.13 -2.09 -6.14
CA ASN A 203 -10.83 -1.82 -7.55
C ASN A 203 -10.44 -0.34 -7.78
N GLY A 204 -10.97 0.57 -6.94
CA GLY A 204 -10.67 1.99 -6.93
C GLY A 204 -9.38 2.37 -6.18
N TRP A 205 -8.56 1.41 -5.72
CA TRP A 205 -7.35 1.72 -4.96
C TRP A 205 -6.41 2.68 -5.71
N TYR A 206 -6.29 2.53 -7.04
CA TYR A 206 -5.51 3.46 -7.86
C TYR A 206 -6.07 4.88 -7.81
N PHE A 207 -7.39 5.04 -7.81
CA PHE A 207 -8.01 6.35 -7.67
C PHE A 207 -7.69 6.93 -6.29
N ASP A 208 -8.00 6.19 -5.21
CA ASP A 208 -7.84 6.64 -3.82
C ASP A 208 -6.39 7.02 -3.46
N TYR A 209 -5.42 6.21 -3.91
CA TYR A 209 -4.00 6.33 -3.55
C TYR A 209 -3.10 6.81 -4.71
N GLY A 210 -3.71 7.24 -5.81
CA GLY A 210 -3.08 7.88 -6.95
C GLY A 210 -3.25 9.41 -6.91
N PRO A 211 -2.93 10.11 -8.01
CA PRO A 211 -2.93 11.57 -8.07
C PRO A 211 -4.30 12.23 -7.84
N HIS A 212 -5.39 11.49 -8.01
CA HIS A 212 -6.75 12.04 -7.92
C HIS A 212 -7.41 11.80 -6.57
N GLY A 213 -6.90 10.89 -5.75
CA GLY A 213 -7.59 10.42 -4.57
C GLY A 213 -7.38 11.27 -3.34
N ASP A 214 -8.41 11.30 -2.50
CA ASP A 214 -8.38 12.00 -1.21
C ASP A 214 -7.27 11.45 -0.31
N GLN A 215 -6.95 10.15 -0.36
CA GLN A 215 -5.92 9.57 0.50
C GLN A 215 -4.51 10.07 0.18
N THR A 216 -4.24 10.44 -1.07
CA THR A 216 -2.98 11.07 -1.47
C THR A 216 -2.94 12.53 -1.02
N LEU A 217 -3.99 13.28 -1.34
CA LEU A 217 -4.03 14.73 -1.13
C LEU A 217 -4.15 15.12 0.35
N LEU A 218 -4.99 14.42 1.13
CA LEU A 218 -5.22 14.72 2.55
C LEU A 218 -4.08 14.26 3.46
N THR A 219 -3.25 13.33 3.01
CA THR A 219 -2.25 12.73 3.89
C THR A 219 -0.94 13.47 3.82
N ASP A 220 -0.41 13.79 4.99
CA ASP A 220 0.98 14.18 5.11
C ASP A 220 1.87 12.95 4.96
N SER A 221 2.47 12.82 3.80
CA SER A 221 3.34 11.68 3.47
C SER A 221 4.77 12.13 3.18
N GLY A 222 5.13 13.35 3.57
CA GLY A 222 6.43 13.95 3.26
C GLY A 222 7.38 14.00 4.45
N ALA A 223 8.40 14.84 4.32
CA ALA A 223 9.44 15.00 5.33
C ALA A 223 8.93 15.58 6.67
N HIS A 224 7.80 16.30 6.68
CA HIS A 224 7.14 16.73 7.92
C HIS A 224 6.65 15.53 8.73
N ALA A 225 5.92 14.59 8.12
CA ALA A 225 5.47 13.37 8.80
C ALA A 225 6.65 12.56 9.36
N TYR A 226 7.78 12.52 8.66
CA TYR A 226 9.01 11.91 9.15
C TYR A 226 9.55 12.59 10.40
N ASP A 227 9.75 13.91 10.35
CA ASP A 227 10.28 14.70 11.48
C ASP A 227 9.34 14.60 12.70
N HIS A 228 8.03 14.66 12.46
CA HIS A 228 7.03 14.43 13.50
C HIS A 228 7.16 13.03 14.12
N ALA A 229 7.25 11.98 13.31
CA ALA A 229 7.41 10.61 13.81
C ALA A 229 8.72 10.42 14.62
N LEU A 230 9.83 11.06 14.21
CA LEU A 230 11.08 11.06 14.99
C LEU A 230 10.88 11.72 16.36
N ARG A 231 10.27 12.91 16.38
CA ARG A 231 10.02 13.72 17.59
C ARG A 231 9.10 13.01 18.56
N GLU A 232 8.04 12.39 18.07
CA GLU A 232 7.11 11.60 18.88
C GLU A 232 7.66 10.21 19.21
N SER A 233 8.76 9.80 18.55
CA SER A 233 9.30 8.44 18.60
C SER A 233 8.24 7.40 18.27
N ASP A 234 7.48 7.66 17.21
CA ASP A 234 6.59 6.69 16.60
C ASP A 234 7.42 5.64 15.84
N VAL A 235 7.98 4.70 16.61
CA VAL A 235 8.82 3.63 16.09
C VAL A 235 8.11 2.75 15.08
N ASP A 236 6.78 2.65 15.19
CA ASP A 236 5.96 1.88 14.28
C ASP A 236 5.90 2.54 12.90
N TYR A 237 5.65 3.85 12.85
CA TYR A 237 5.68 4.62 11.61
C TYR A 237 7.10 4.69 11.01
N LEU A 238 8.12 4.83 11.86
CA LEU A 238 9.51 4.87 11.42
C LEU A 238 9.98 3.56 10.79
N ALA A 239 9.59 2.42 11.37
CA ALA A 239 9.97 1.10 10.88
C ALA A 239 9.12 0.61 9.70
N TYR A 240 7.81 0.79 9.79
CA TYR A 240 6.86 0.15 8.87
C TYR A 240 6.23 1.13 7.88
N GLY A 241 6.36 2.43 8.09
CA GLY A 241 5.70 3.45 7.27
C GLY A 241 4.20 3.54 7.53
N ARG A 242 3.49 4.09 6.55
CA ARG A 242 2.03 4.26 6.60
C ARG A 242 1.33 2.91 6.59
N ARG A 243 0.27 2.82 7.40
CA ARG A 243 -0.64 1.68 7.47
C ARG A 243 -1.77 1.82 6.45
N TYR A 244 -2.25 0.69 5.95
CA TYR A 244 -3.39 0.60 5.02
C TYR A 244 -4.44 -0.35 5.60
N PRO A 245 -5.07 0.00 6.74
CA PRO A 245 -6.04 -0.88 7.38
C PRO A 245 -7.22 -1.16 6.44
N PRO A 246 -7.88 -2.32 6.58
CA PRO A 246 -9.17 -2.55 5.95
C PRO A 246 -10.15 -1.40 6.27
N HIS A 247 -10.98 -1.02 5.29
CA HIS A 247 -11.89 0.12 5.43
C HIS A 247 -12.96 -0.08 6.52
N ASP A 248 -13.23 -1.32 6.90
CA ASP A 248 -14.19 -1.72 7.94
C ASP A 248 -13.54 -1.94 9.32
N VAL A 249 -12.22 -1.82 9.42
CA VAL A 249 -11.47 -1.93 10.68
C VAL A 249 -11.16 -0.54 11.20
N VAL A 250 -11.64 -0.24 12.40
CA VAL A 250 -11.24 0.98 13.12
C VAL A 250 -9.78 0.86 13.53
N PRO A 251 -8.88 1.72 13.02
CA PRO A 251 -7.47 1.66 13.39
C PRO A 251 -7.32 1.93 14.89
N PRO A 252 -6.36 1.28 15.57
CA PRO A 252 -6.07 1.62 16.96
C PRO A 252 -5.69 3.09 17.08
N THR A 253 -6.40 3.83 17.93
CA THR A 253 -6.23 5.28 18.14
C THR A 253 -4.95 5.64 18.88
N THR A 254 -4.36 4.69 19.59
CA THR A 254 -3.09 4.86 20.31
C THR A 254 -2.02 3.92 19.75
N PRO A 255 -0.81 4.45 19.45
CA PRO A 255 0.37 3.62 19.21
C PRO A 255 0.56 2.72 20.43
N ARG A 256 0.60 1.41 20.20
CA ARG A 256 0.74 0.46 21.31
C ARG A 256 2.20 0.38 21.70
N PRO A 257 2.52 0.51 23.00
CA PRO A 257 3.90 0.50 23.45
C PRO A 257 4.52 -0.86 23.12
N PRO A 258 5.73 -0.87 22.57
CA PRO A 258 6.41 -2.10 22.23
C PRO A 258 6.80 -2.89 23.48
N ARG A 259 6.56 -4.21 23.43
CA ARG A 259 6.50 -5.07 24.62
C ARG A 259 7.84 -5.64 25.11
N VAL A 260 8.95 -5.45 24.38
CA VAL A 260 10.23 -6.11 24.72
C VAL A 260 11.38 -5.11 24.79
N PRO A 261 11.95 -4.84 25.98
CA PRO A 261 13.21 -4.13 26.13
C PRO A 261 14.32 -4.79 25.31
N ARG A 262 15.15 -3.98 24.65
CA ARG A 262 16.29 -4.46 23.85
C ARG A 262 17.60 -3.93 24.43
N ASN A 263 18.66 -4.74 24.33
CA ASN A 263 20.02 -4.37 24.77
C ASN A 263 20.88 -3.79 23.63
N ASP A 264 20.34 -3.65 22.42
CA ASP A 264 21.05 -3.19 21.23
C ASP A 264 20.95 -1.67 20.99
N GLY A 265 20.36 -0.95 21.95
CA GLY A 265 20.21 0.50 21.90
C GLY A 265 19.09 1.00 20.98
N TYR A 266 18.35 0.11 20.31
CA TYR A 266 17.12 0.52 19.63
C TYR A 266 15.98 0.67 20.64
N PRO A 267 15.07 1.64 20.42
CA PRO A 267 13.85 1.71 21.21
C PRO A 267 13.09 0.37 21.10
N PRO A 268 12.39 -0.07 22.17
CA PRO A 268 11.65 -1.33 22.15
C PRO A 268 10.78 -1.43 20.89
N GLY A 269 10.67 -2.62 20.29
CA GLY A 269 9.86 -2.92 19.10
C GLY A 269 10.18 -2.14 17.82
N PHE A 270 11.20 -1.28 17.81
CA PHE A 270 11.71 -0.72 16.58
C PHE A 270 12.39 -1.80 15.76
N VAL A 271 12.12 -1.79 14.46
CA VAL A 271 12.79 -2.62 13.46
C VAL A 271 13.71 -1.71 12.65
N PRO A 272 15.01 -2.07 12.50
CA PRO A 272 15.96 -1.33 11.68
C PRO A 272 15.39 -0.96 10.31
N THR A 273 15.61 0.28 9.88
CA THR A 273 15.10 0.76 8.58
C THR A 273 15.90 0.23 7.40
N GLY A 274 17.12 -0.28 7.66
CA GLY A 274 18.11 -0.61 6.64
C GLY A 274 19.04 0.56 6.30
N ASP A 275 18.71 1.78 6.75
CA ASP A 275 19.55 2.96 6.63
C ASP A 275 20.29 3.22 7.94
N ALA A 276 21.62 3.06 7.91
CA ALA A 276 22.45 3.19 9.11
C ALA A 276 22.44 4.61 9.71
N ALA A 277 22.26 5.65 8.89
CA ALA A 277 22.23 7.04 9.35
C ALA A 277 20.89 7.38 10.01
N ALA A 278 19.78 6.95 9.39
CA ALA A 278 18.45 7.07 9.97
C ALA A 278 18.37 6.28 11.28
N ASP A 279 18.84 5.04 11.30
CA ASP A 279 18.86 4.20 12.50
C ASP A 279 19.71 4.81 13.63
N LYS A 280 20.88 5.37 13.31
CA LYS A 280 21.73 6.08 14.27
C LYS A 280 20.99 7.29 14.86
N THR A 281 20.29 8.05 14.03
CA THR A 281 19.49 9.21 14.46
C THR A 281 18.37 8.78 15.40
N ILE A 282 17.63 7.72 15.03
CA ILE A 282 16.54 7.16 15.83
C ILE A 282 17.04 6.68 17.20
N ARG A 283 18.17 5.96 17.25
CA ARG A 283 18.81 5.54 18.50
C ARG A 283 19.21 6.73 19.37
N GLY A 284 19.79 7.77 18.76
CA GLY A 284 20.17 8.99 19.47
C GLY A 284 18.97 9.69 20.12
N ILE A 285 17.88 9.86 19.37
CA ILE A 285 16.64 10.46 19.87
C ILE A 285 16.03 9.61 20.99
N ALA A 286 15.97 8.29 20.80
CA ALA A 286 15.46 7.36 21.81
C ALA A 286 16.29 7.41 23.10
N PHE A 287 17.61 7.48 22.99
CA PHE A 287 18.52 7.63 24.12
C PHE A 287 18.25 8.92 24.90
N LEU A 288 18.14 10.06 24.21
CA LEU A 288 17.84 11.35 24.84
C LEU A 288 16.51 11.31 25.61
N LYS A 289 15.47 10.69 25.03
CA LYS A 289 14.17 10.52 25.70
C LYS A 289 14.27 9.65 26.94
N ALA A 290 14.94 8.50 26.85
CA ALA A 290 15.08 7.56 27.95
C ALA A 290 15.78 8.18 29.18
N HIS A 291 16.64 9.18 28.96
CA HIS A 291 17.37 9.89 30.02
C HIS A 291 16.69 11.21 30.43
N GLY A 292 15.42 11.42 30.08
CA GLY A 292 14.66 12.60 30.49
C GLY A 292 15.18 13.92 29.90
N MET A 293 15.95 13.87 28.80
CA MET A 293 16.51 15.06 28.15
C MET A 293 15.50 15.77 27.23
N SER A 294 14.24 15.89 27.68
CA SER A 294 13.15 16.49 26.91
C SER A 294 13.44 17.94 26.51
N ALA A 295 14.16 18.70 27.35
CA ALA A 295 14.58 20.06 27.02
C ALA A 295 15.57 20.10 25.84
N ALA A 296 16.50 19.14 25.77
CA ALA A 296 17.45 19.05 24.66
C ALA A 296 16.75 18.69 23.35
N LEU A 297 15.74 17.81 23.40
CA LEU A 297 14.91 17.48 22.24
C LEU A 297 14.03 18.64 21.80
N ALA A 298 13.41 19.36 22.75
CA ALA A 298 12.59 20.54 22.46
C ALA A 298 13.40 21.69 21.85
N ALA A 299 14.70 21.77 22.16
CA ALA A 299 15.61 22.75 21.58
C ALA A 299 15.98 22.46 20.11
N ILE A 300 15.72 21.25 19.60
CA ILE A 300 15.93 20.93 18.18
C ILE A 300 14.76 21.52 17.39
N PRO A 301 14.96 22.53 16.52
CA PRO A 301 13.87 23.10 15.73
C PRO A 301 13.35 22.09 14.70
N PRO A 302 12.04 22.10 14.37
CA PRO A 302 11.49 21.24 13.33
C PRO A 302 12.20 21.54 12.01
N LYS A 303 12.70 20.47 11.38
CA LYS A 303 13.40 20.60 10.09
C LYS A 303 12.40 20.88 8.98
N TYR A 304 11.20 20.32 9.12
CA TYR A 304 10.10 20.45 8.18
C TYR A 304 8.87 20.92 8.95
N PRO A 305 8.67 22.24 9.12
CA PRO A 305 7.63 22.76 10.00
C PRO A 305 6.21 22.69 9.43
N GLY A 306 6.05 22.38 8.14
CA GLY A 306 4.75 22.35 7.48
C GLY A 306 4.45 21.00 6.83
N SER A 307 3.28 20.46 7.15
CA SER A 307 2.69 19.32 6.44
C SER A 307 2.59 19.59 4.94
N ASN A 308 2.84 18.57 4.12
CA ASN A 308 2.63 18.69 2.67
C ASN A 308 1.17 18.43 2.26
N ALA A 309 0.31 18.01 3.19
CA ALA A 309 -1.09 17.70 2.95
C ALA A 309 -1.86 18.90 2.40
N VAL A 310 -2.81 18.62 1.53
CA VAL A 310 -3.77 19.59 1.03
C VAL A 310 -4.93 19.67 2.03
N PRO A 311 -5.30 20.88 2.50
CA PRO A 311 -6.46 21.04 3.37
C PRO A 311 -7.73 20.50 2.71
N ALA A 312 -8.57 19.79 3.47
CA ALA A 312 -9.76 19.13 2.92
C ALA A 312 -10.69 20.07 2.13
N HIS A 313 -10.86 21.32 2.59
CA HIS A 313 -11.70 22.32 1.91
C HIS A 313 -11.12 22.81 0.58
N ALA A 314 -9.82 22.59 0.32
CA ALA A 314 -9.16 22.96 -0.92
C ALA A 314 -9.18 21.82 -1.96
N ILE A 315 -9.60 20.62 -1.58
CA ILE A 315 -9.72 19.49 -2.50
C ILE A 315 -11.11 19.57 -3.15
N PRO A 316 -11.21 19.70 -4.48
CA PRO A 316 -12.51 19.77 -5.15
C PRO A 316 -13.26 18.45 -4.95
N ALA A 317 -14.55 18.52 -4.66
CA ALA A 317 -15.36 17.31 -4.47
C ALA A 317 -15.32 16.44 -5.74
N PHE A 318 -15.23 15.12 -5.57
CA PHE A 318 -15.39 14.17 -6.68
C PHE A 318 -16.82 13.61 -6.60
N PRO A 319 -17.77 14.10 -7.43
CA PRO A 319 -19.17 13.77 -7.24
C PRO A 319 -19.44 12.29 -7.51
N SER A 320 -20.34 11.70 -6.72
CA SER A 320 -20.76 10.30 -6.92
C SER A 320 -21.55 10.15 -8.21
N LEU A 321 -21.50 8.96 -8.81
CA LEU A 321 -22.41 8.62 -9.91
C LEU A 321 -23.85 8.53 -9.36
N PRO A 322 -24.87 8.84 -10.17
CA PRO A 322 -26.26 8.66 -9.74
C PRO A 322 -26.55 7.18 -9.49
N GLU A 323 -27.41 6.91 -8.50
CA GLU A 323 -27.89 5.57 -8.22
C GLU A 323 -28.84 5.12 -9.34
N THR A 324 -28.45 4.11 -10.11
CA THR A 324 -29.23 3.60 -11.24
C THR A 324 -29.68 2.16 -10.98
N PRO A 325 -30.99 1.87 -10.93
CA PRO A 325 -31.50 0.53 -10.71
C PRO A 325 -30.93 -0.50 -11.70
N GLY A 326 -30.41 -1.60 -11.17
CA GLY A 326 -29.83 -2.70 -11.95
C GLY A 326 -28.40 -2.46 -12.44
N PHE A 327 -27.82 -1.27 -12.21
CA PHE A 327 -26.40 -1.03 -12.42
C PHE A 327 -25.60 -1.48 -11.19
N MET A 328 -24.54 -2.26 -11.40
CA MET A 328 -23.65 -2.72 -10.34
C MET A 328 -22.28 -2.08 -10.55
N PRO A 329 -21.85 -1.15 -9.67
CA PRO A 329 -20.52 -0.56 -9.76
C PRO A 329 -19.44 -1.60 -9.46
N THR A 330 -18.32 -1.46 -10.15
CA THR A 330 -17.09 -2.23 -9.93
C THR A 330 -16.26 -1.67 -8.79
N GLY A 331 -16.44 -0.40 -8.44
CA GLY A 331 -15.62 0.31 -7.48
C GLY A 331 -14.42 1.03 -8.11
N ASP A 332 -14.13 0.81 -9.39
CA ASP A 332 -13.24 1.69 -10.18
C ASP A 332 -14.04 2.90 -10.67
N PRO A 333 -13.81 4.12 -10.16
CA PRO A 333 -14.67 5.26 -10.46
C PRO A 333 -14.67 5.69 -11.93
N TYR A 334 -13.59 5.41 -12.66
CA TYR A 334 -13.47 5.74 -14.07
C TYR A 334 -14.19 4.71 -14.93
N LEU A 335 -13.95 3.43 -14.66
CA LEU A 335 -14.65 2.36 -15.36
C LEU A 335 -16.15 2.40 -15.07
N ASP A 336 -16.56 2.65 -13.83
CA ASP A 336 -17.98 2.75 -13.45
C ASP A 336 -18.69 3.86 -14.20
N GLN A 337 -18.01 5.00 -14.42
CA GLN A 337 -18.57 6.10 -15.20
C GLN A 337 -18.82 5.68 -16.65
N GLU A 338 -17.88 4.97 -17.27
CA GLU A 338 -18.03 4.49 -18.64
C GLU A 338 -19.12 3.42 -18.76
N LEU A 339 -19.14 2.47 -17.83
CA LEU A 339 -20.13 1.40 -17.78
C LEU A 339 -21.53 1.96 -17.56
N LEU A 340 -21.69 2.94 -16.67
CA LEU A 340 -22.97 3.59 -16.45
C LEU A 340 -23.44 4.37 -17.69
N CYS A 341 -22.53 5.11 -18.34
CA CYS A 341 -22.84 5.78 -19.61
C CYS A 341 -23.27 4.79 -20.70
N ALA A 342 -22.65 3.61 -20.77
CA ALA A 342 -23.03 2.57 -21.73
C ALA A 342 -24.39 1.94 -21.37
N TYR A 343 -24.61 1.67 -20.08
CA TYR A 343 -25.87 1.12 -19.55
C TYR A 343 -27.07 2.03 -19.86
N LEU A 344 -26.95 3.32 -19.55
CA LEU A 344 -28.03 4.29 -19.80
C LEU A 344 -28.26 4.54 -21.29
N ARG A 345 -27.23 4.50 -22.13
CA ARG A 345 -27.42 4.57 -23.60
C ARG A 345 -28.25 3.40 -24.14
N ALA A 346 -28.15 2.23 -23.52
CA ALA A 346 -28.89 1.05 -23.96
C ALA A 346 -30.31 0.95 -23.36
N ARG A 347 -30.55 1.55 -22.19
CA ARG A 347 -31.75 1.25 -21.36
C ARG A 347 -32.37 2.44 -20.63
N GLY A 348 -31.67 3.57 -20.55
CA GLY A 348 -32.05 4.71 -19.72
C GLY A 348 -33.02 5.68 -20.42
N MET A 349 -33.63 6.55 -19.62
CA MET A 349 -34.39 7.71 -20.07
C MET A 349 -33.47 8.90 -20.33
N ASP A 350 -33.90 9.82 -21.19
CA ASP A 350 -33.14 11.05 -21.51
C ASP A 350 -32.76 11.85 -20.25
N ALA A 351 -33.64 11.91 -19.26
CA ALA A 351 -33.38 12.59 -18.00
C ALA A 351 -32.21 11.97 -17.21
N GLU A 352 -32.09 10.63 -17.19
CA GLU A 352 -30.99 9.93 -16.53
C GLU A 352 -29.67 10.16 -17.28
N HIS A 353 -29.73 10.19 -18.61
CA HIS A 353 -28.57 10.52 -19.43
C HIS A 353 -28.08 11.95 -19.20
N ASP A 354 -28.98 12.92 -19.14
CA ASP A 354 -28.67 14.32 -18.85
C ASP A 354 -28.06 14.51 -17.45
N GLU A 355 -28.55 13.76 -16.45
CA GLU A 355 -27.99 13.76 -15.11
C GLU A 355 -26.55 13.22 -15.09
N VAL A 356 -26.31 12.05 -15.72
CA VAL A 356 -24.95 11.49 -15.81
C VAL A 356 -24.01 12.41 -16.56
N VAL A 357 -24.44 13.06 -17.65
CA VAL A 357 -23.60 14.02 -18.39
C VAL A 357 -23.16 15.19 -17.50
N LYS A 358 -24.04 15.70 -16.63
CA LYS A 358 -23.69 16.77 -15.67
C LYS A 358 -22.65 16.28 -14.66
N VAL A 359 -22.83 15.08 -14.10
CA VAL A 359 -21.88 14.48 -13.15
C VAL A 359 -20.52 14.24 -13.79
N VAL A 360 -20.48 13.68 -15.00
CA VAL A 360 -19.24 13.42 -15.77
C VAL A 360 -18.46 14.72 -16.00
N ARG A 361 -19.14 15.82 -16.33
CA ARG A 361 -18.51 17.13 -16.51
C ARG A 361 -17.88 17.61 -15.20
N ALA A 362 -18.63 17.57 -14.10
CA ALA A 362 -18.14 17.98 -12.80
C ALA A 362 -16.96 17.11 -12.31
N ARG A 363 -16.99 15.80 -12.58
CA ARG A 363 -15.84 14.90 -12.33
C ARG A 363 -14.60 15.33 -13.09
N ARG A 364 -14.72 15.62 -14.39
CA ARG A 364 -13.60 16.05 -15.22
C ARG A 364 -12.94 17.32 -14.69
N GLU A 365 -13.73 18.30 -14.28
CA GLU A 365 -13.24 19.54 -13.66
C GLU A 365 -12.51 19.26 -12.33
N SER A 366 -13.10 18.40 -11.49
CA SER A 366 -12.50 17.96 -10.23
C SER A 366 -11.15 17.26 -10.42
N ILE A 367 -11.06 16.36 -11.41
CA ILE A 367 -9.83 15.61 -11.74
C ILE A 367 -8.68 16.55 -12.09
N GLY A 368 -8.91 17.50 -13.00
CA GLY A 368 -7.85 18.41 -13.44
C GLY A 368 -7.29 19.26 -12.29
N GLU A 369 -8.15 19.71 -11.38
CA GLU A 369 -7.70 20.46 -10.20
C GLU A 369 -7.01 19.56 -9.15
N ARG A 370 -7.48 18.32 -8.96
CA ARG A 370 -6.81 17.32 -8.10
C ARG A 370 -5.41 16.98 -8.61
N GLU A 371 -5.24 16.79 -9.91
CA GLU A 371 -3.92 16.58 -10.53
C GLU A 371 -2.97 17.74 -10.27
N ARG A 372 -3.46 18.98 -10.41
CA ARG A 372 -2.68 20.19 -10.11
C ARG A 372 -2.22 20.22 -8.65
N LEU A 373 -3.13 19.87 -7.72
CA LEU A 373 -2.83 19.80 -6.28
C LEU A 373 -1.81 18.70 -5.96
N ALA A 374 -1.97 17.51 -6.55
CA ALA A 374 -1.05 16.38 -6.37
C ALA A 374 0.34 16.70 -6.92
N ALA A 375 0.44 17.31 -8.10
CA ALA A 375 1.71 17.74 -8.68
C ALA A 375 2.41 18.77 -7.78
N ALA A 376 1.67 19.74 -7.23
CA ALA A 376 2.22 20.71 -6.30
C ALA A 376 2.71 20.05 -4.99
N GLN A 377 1.98 19.06 -4.46
CA GLN A 377 2.38 18.28 -3.28
C GLN A 377 3.64 17.44 -3.55
N GLN A 378 3.71 16.80 -4.72
CA GLN A 378 4.87 16.01 -5.15
C GLN A 378 6.11 16.90 -5.28
N GLU A 379 5.97 18.09 -5.87
CA GLU A 379 7.09 19.03 -6.02
C GLU A 379 7.62 19.52 -4.67
N ARG A 380 6.73 19.88 -3.73
CA ARG A 380 7.13 20.22 -2.35
C ARG A 380 7.92 19.09 -1.70
N THR A 381 7.44 17.85 -1.88
CA THR A 381 8.11 16.65 -1.35
C THR A 381 9.49 16.46 -1.99
N ARG A 382 9.59 16.58 -3.32
CA ARG A 382 10.85 16.46 -4.06
C ARG A 382 11.88 17.49 -3.59
N LEU A 383 11.47 18.75 -3.42
CA LEU A 383 12.34 19.82 -2.92
C LEU A 383 12.81 19.55 -1.48
N ALA A 384 11.92 19.04 -0.61
CA ALA A 384 12.26 18.67 0.76
C ALA A 384 13.29 17.52 0.81
N VAL A 385 13.12 16.49 -0.02
CA VAL A 385 14.06 15.37 -0.16
C VAL A 385 15.41 15.85 -0.68
N ALA A 386 15.43 16.69 -1.72
CA ALA A 386 16.66 17.24 -2.26
C ALA A 386 17.40 18.15 -1.25
N ALA A 387 16.66 18.90 -0.44
CA ALA A 387 17.23 19.69 0.66
C ALA A 387 17.83 18.79 1.75
N GLU A 388 17.18 17.68 2.12
CA GLU A 388 17.73 16.70 3.07
C GLU A 388 19.04 16.13 2.56
N ARG A 389 19.03 15.66 1.30
CA ARG A 389 20.18 15.00 0.71
C ARG A 389 21.42 15.91 0.74
N ARG A 390 21.26 17.16 0.30
CA ARG A 390 22.33 18.17 0.36
C ARG A 390 22.81 18.45 1.79
N TYR A 391 21.90 18.42 2.77
CA TYR A 391 22.28 18.55 4.18
C TYR A 391 23.11 17.35 4.64
N LEU A 392 22.67 16.13 4.33
CA LEU A 392 23.39 14.91 4.72
C LEU A 392 24.77 14.82 4.06
N GLU A 393 24.86 15.13 2.76
CA GLU A 393 26.12 15.23 2.01
C GLU A 393 27.07 16.24 2.67
N LYS A 394 26.58 17.45 2.95
CA LYS A 394 27.40 18.55 3.49
C LYS A 394 27.96 18.26 4.89
N TYR A 395 27.15 17.67 5.77
CA TYR A 395 27.49 17.55 7.19
C TYR A 395 28.00 16.17 7.60
N PHE A 396 27.70 15.13 6.83
CA PHE A 396 28.08 13.76 7.16
C PHE A 396 28.87 13.06 6.06
N GLY A 397 29.14 13.72 4.93
CA GLY A 397 29.92 13.14 3.82
C GLY A 397 29.23 11.94 3.15
N VAL A 398 27.91 11.78 3.35
CA VAL A 398 27.12 10.72 2.74
C VAL A 398 26.85 11.12 1.29
N SER A 399 27.67 10.64 0.34
CA SER A 399 27.44 10.83 -1.10
C SER A 399 26.29 9.95 -1.58
N SER A 400 25.46 10.44 -2.50
CA SER A 400 24.34 9.68 -3.08
C SER A 400 24.73 8.55 -4.02
N ASP A 401 26.02 8.41 -4.32
CA ASP A 401 26.55 7.43 -5.29
C ASP A 401 27.07 6.14 -4.62
N GLN A 402 26.83 5.97 -3.32
CA GLN A 402 27.07 4.74 -2.54
C GLN A 402 25.75 4.18 -2.05
#